data_AF-A0A2I0X798-F1
#
_entry.id   AF-A0A2I0X798-F1
#
_cell.length_a   1.000
_cell.length_b   1.000
_cell.length_c   1.000
_cell.angle_alpha   90.00
_cell.angle_beta   90.00
_cell.angle_gamma   90.00
#
_symmetry.space_group_name_H-M   'P 1'
#
loop_
_entity.id
_entity.type
_entity.pdbx_description
1 polymer ?
#
loop_
_entity_poly.entity_id
_entity_poly.type
_entity_poly.pdbx_seq_one_letter_code
_entity_poly.pdbx_strand_id
1 'polypeptide(L)'
;MDCDVNGNEHGCSGGTLEGSYNFIIRNRGITSATNYPYTATAGTCQTSEAVATIKGYEYVPENSELSLMKAAANQPMSVVIDAGGWDFTFYSGGLFTGPCGTDY
;
A
#
# COMPACT_ATOMS: atom_id res chain seq x y z
N MET A 1 8.62 -4.98 2.58
CA MET A 1 9.27 -4.97 3.91
C MET A 1 10.62 -5.65 3.82
N ASP A 2 10.72 -6.97 3.95
CA ASP A 2 12.04 -7.61 4.09
C ASP A 2 12.76 -7.83 2.74
N CYS A 3 12.01 -8.03 1.67
CA CYS A 3 12.53 -8.33 0.34
C CYS A 3 12.58 -7.13 -0.62
N ASP A 4 11.90 -6.05 -0.27
CA ASP A 4 11.80 -4.85 -1.08
C ASP A 4 12.39 -3.69 -0.27
N VAL A 5 13.72 -3.58 -0.30
CA VAL A 5 14.53 -2.66 0.52
C VAL A 5 15.53 -1.84 -0.30
N ASN A 6 15.29 -1.74 -1.61
CA ASN A 6 16.14 -1.01 -2.54
C ASN A 6 15.41 0.25 -3.02
N GLY A 7 16.14 1.31 -3.38
CA GLY A 7 15.50 2.53 -3.90
C GLY A 7 14.81 3.33 -2.81
N ASN A 8 13.52 3.61 -2.98
CA ASN A 8 12.70 4.40 -2.04
C ASN A 8 11.98 3.52 -1.02
N GLU A 9 12.26 2.22 -1.02
CA GLU A 9 11.62 1.22 -0.20
C GLU A 9 12.54 0.93 1.00
N HIS A 10 12.07 1.24 2.20
CA HIS A 10 12.90 1.29 3.41
C HIS A 10 12.35 0.44 4.56
N GLY A 11 11.57 -0.60 4.25
CA GLY A 11 10.98 -1.48 5.25
C GLY A 11 10.15 -0.69 6.27
N CYS A 12 10.49 -0.80 7.55
CA CYS A 12 9.79 -0.10 8.64
C CYS A 12 9.84 1.43 8.54
N SER A 13 10.76 2.00 7.76
CA SER A 13 10.92 3.45 7.61
C SER A 13 10.09 4.05 6.47
N GLY A 14 9.23 3.25 5.83
CA GLY A 14 8.34 3.70 4.76
C GLY A 14 8.69 3.12 3.39
N GLY A 15 7.88 3.48 2.40
CA GLY A 15 8.02 3.03 1.02
C GLY A 15 6.90 3.56 0.14
N THR A 16 6.91 3.19 -1.13
CA THR A 16 5.92 3.66 -2.11
C THR A 16 4.99 2.52 -2.55
N LEU A 17 3.75 2.87 -2.91
CA LEU A 17 2.81 1.93 -3.53
C LEU A 17 3.36 1.42 -4.87
N GLU A 18 3.97 2.32 -5.64
CA GLU A 18 4.58 2.01 -6.92
C GLU A 18 5.69 0.96 -6.78
N GLY A 19 6.62 1.17 -5.86
CA GLY A 19 7.72 0.24 -5.58
C GLY A 19 7.21 -1.14 -5.19
N SER A 20 6.16 -1.18 -4.36
CA SER A 20 5.54 -2.43 -3.93
C SER A 20 4.93 -3.22 -5.11
N TYR A 21 4.21 -2.56 -6.01
CA TYR A 21 3.67 -3.23 -7.20
C TYR A 21 4.77 -3.65 -8.18
N ASN A 22 5.76 -2.79 -8.40
CA ASN A 22 6.94 -3.12 -9.19
C ASN A 22 7.70 -4.32 -8.62
N PHE A 23 7.80 -4.42 -7.29
CA PHE A 23 8.36 -5.56 -6.60
C PHE A 23 7.61 -6.85 -6.94
N ILE A 24 6.27 -6.87 -6.82
CA ILE A 24 5.49 -8.06 -7.15
C ILE A 24 5.74 -8.50 -8.59
N ILE A 25 5.83 -7.56 -9.54
CA ILE A 25 6.08 -7.86 -10.96
C ILE A 25 7.48 -8.46 -11.15
N ARG A 26 8.55 -7.79 -10.66
CA ARG A 26 9.94 -8.26 -10.83
C ARG A 26 10.23 -9.55 -10.07
N ASN A 27 9.64 -9.71 -8.88
CA ASN A 27 9.76 -10.89 -8.04
C ASN A 27 8.93 -12.07 -8.56
N ARG A 28 8.10 -11.85 -9.59
CA ARG A 28 7.19 -12.84 -10.17
C ARG A 28 6.17 -13.37 -9.16
N GLY A 29 5.70 -12.48 -8.28
CA GLY A 29 4.61 -12.72 -7.36
C GLY A 29 4.92 -12.42 -5.92
N ILE A 30 3.93 -12.69 -5.08
CA ILE A 30 3.96 -12.54 -3.64
C ILE A 30 3.35 -13.78 -2.99
N THR A 31 3.80 -14.11 -1.78
CA THR A 31 3.32 -15.26 -1.02
C THR A 31 2.14 -14.89 -0.11
N SER A 32 1.58 -15.88 0.59
CA SER A 32 0.49 -15.68 1.54
C SER A 32 0.99 -15.21 2.91
N ALA A 33 0.12 -14.54 3.68
CA ALA A 33 0.44 -14.16 5.06
C ALA A 33 0.73 -15.37 5.98
N THR A 34 0.18 -16.55 5.66
CA THR A 34 0.47 -17.79 6.39
C THR A 34 1.89 -18.30 6.10
N ASN A 35 2.35 -18.18 4.85
CA ASN A 35 3.68 -18.62 4.43
C ASN A 35 4.79 -17.63 4.82
N TYR A 36 4.45 -16.35 4.97
CA TYR A 36 5.37 -15.29 5.40
C TYR A 36 4.69 -14.40 6.44
N PRO A 37 4.63 -14.83 7.71
CA PRO A 37 3.94 -14.11 8.78
C PRO A 37 4.59 -12.75 9.08
N TYR A 38 3.75 -11.76 9.41
CA TYR A 38 4.22 -10.44 9.80
C TYR A 38 4.80 -10.44 11.22
N THR A 39 6.00 -9.88 11.37
CA THR A 39 6.77 -9.88 12.64
C THR A 39 6.91 -8.49 13.27
N ALA A 40 6.32 -7.45 12.67
CA ALA A 40 6.43 -6.06 13.12
C ALA A 40 7.87 -5.52 13.24
N THR A 41 8.83 -6.12 12.54
CA THR A 41 10.22 -5.65 12.47
C THR A 41 10.80 -5.97 11.10
N ALA A 42 11.84 -5.24 10.69
CA ALA A 42 12.56 -5.52 9.45
C ALA A 42 13.38 -6.80 9.63
N GLY A 43 13.05 -7.83 8.86
CA GLY A 43 13.75 -9.10 8.84
C GLY A 43 14.68 -9.24 7.65
N THR A 44 15.32 -10.40 7.56
CA THR A 44 16.03 -10.82 6.35
C THR A 44 15.01 -11.37 5.36
N CYS A 45 15.11 -10.97 4.08
CA CYS A 45 14.27 -11.55 3.03
C CYS A 45 14.39 -13.08 3.00
N GLN A 46 13.24 -13.76 2.96
CA GLN A 46 13.17 -15.22 2.87
C GLN A 46 12.47 -15.62 1.57
N THR A 47 12.90 -16.74 0.99
CA THR A 47 12.23 -17.30 -0.19
C THR A 47 10.96 -18.05 0.22
N SER A 48 9.91 -17.88 -0.56
CA SER A 48 8.61 -18.50 -0.34
C SER A 48 7.89 -18.68 -1.67
N GLU A 49 6.97 -19.64 -1.74
CA GLU A 49 6.18 -19.87 -2.95
C GLU A 49 5.24 -18.70 -3.23
N ALA A 50 5.27 -18.18 -4.45
CA ALA A 50 4.34 -17.15 -4.89
C ALA A 50 2.93 -17.74 -5.08
N VAL A 51 1.93 -17.12 -4.45
CA VAL A 51 0.52 -17.53 -4.54
C VAL A 51 -0.32 -16.55 -5.36
N ALA A 52 0.20 -15.34 -5.59
CA ALA A 52 -0.46 -14.31 -6.38
C ALA A 52 0.56 -13.55 -7.23
N THR A 53 0.14 -13.15 -8.44
CA THR A 53 0.92 -12.34 -9.37
C THR A 53 0.04 -11.24 -9.95
N ILE A 54 0.66 -10.16 -10.42
CA ILE A 54 0.00 -9.11 -11.18
C ILE A 54 0.75 -8.90 -12.49
N LYS A 55 0.05 -8.45 -13.53
CA LYS A 55 0.65 -8.10 -14.82
C LYS A 55 1.12 -6.64 -14.88
N GLY A 56 0.53 -5.78 -14.05
CA GLY A 56 0.73 -4.34 -14.04
C GLY A 56 -0.16 -3.66 -13.02
N TYR A 57 -0.03 -2.33 -12.95
CA TYR A 57 -0.87 -1.42 -12.19
C TYR A 57 -1.08 -0.15 -13.03
N GLU A 58 -2.09 0.64 -12.66
CA GLU A 58 -2.41 1.89 -13.35
C GLU A 58 -2.69 2.99 -12.33
N TYR A 59 -2.35 4.22 -12.71
CA TYR A 59 -2.68 5.40 -11.93
C TYR A 59 -4.05 5.93 -12.33
N VAL A 60 -4.88 6.22 -11.33
CA VAL A 60 -6.09 7.02 -11.51
C VAL A 60 -5.67 8.48 -11.70
N PRO A 61 -6.33 9.27 -12.57
CA PRO A 61 -6.07 10.70 -12.68
C PRO A 61 -6.07 11.39 -11.31
N GLU A 62 -4.99 12.11 -11.03
CA GLU A 62 -4.79 12.79 -9.75
C GLU A 62 -5.93 13.76 -9.46
N ASN A 63 -6.31 13.86 -8.17
CA ASN A 63 -7.31 14.81 -7.67
C ASN A 63 -8.69 14.71 -8.36
N SER A 64 -9.04 13.53 -8.89
CA SER A 64 -10.32 13.28 -9.56
C SER A 64 -11.15 12.24 -8.82
N GLU A 65 -11.95 12.68 -7.84
CA GLU A 65 -12.86 11.79 -7.09
C GLU A 65 -13.85 11.03 -7.99
N LEU A 66 -14.28 11.64 -9.10
CA LEU A 66 -15.14 10.95 -10.08
C LEU A 66 -14.40 9.78 -10.75
N SER A 67 -13.13 9.97 -11.10
CA SER A 67 -12.31 8.90 -11.68
C SER A 67 -12.01 7.82 -10.64
N LEU A 68 -11.73 8.23 -9.40
CA LEU A 68 -11.54 7.35 -8.26
C LEU A 68 -12.78 6.48 -8.00
N MET A 69 -13.97 7.08 -7.94
CA MET A 69 -15.24 6.39 -7.77
C MET A 69 -15.49 5.37 -8.88
N LYS A 70 -15.21 5.72 -10.15
CA LYS A 70 -15.35 4.79 -11.28
C LYS A 70 -14.39 3.60 -11.17
N ALA A 71 -13.14 3.83 -10.79
CA ALA A 71 -12.18 2.75 -10.63
C ALA A 71 -12.53 1.87 -9.40
N ALA A 72 -12.97 2.47 -8.30
CA ALA A 72 -13.37 1.77 -7.07
C ALA A 72 -14.61 0.88 -7.27
N ALA A 73 -15.50 1.25 -8.20
CA ALA A 73 -16.65 0.42 -8.57
C ALA A 73 -16.24 -0.91 -9.26
N ASN A 74 -15.02 -1.01 -9.78
CA ASN A 74 -14.54 -2.20 -10.49
C ASN A 74 -13.60 -3.08 -9.63
N GLN A 75 -12.78 -2.47 -8.77
CA GLN A 75 -11.84 -3.19 -7.91
C GLN A 75 -11.38 -2.35 -6.72
N PRO A 76 -10.91 -2.99 -5.63
CA PRO A 76 -10.17 -2.29 -4.58
C PRO A 76 -8.93 -1.58 -5.14
N MET A 77 -8.56 -0.47 -4.51
CA MET A 77 -7.43 0.36 -4.91
C MET A 77 -6.63 0.83 -3.70
N SER A 78 -5.36 1.13 -3.93
CA SER A 78 -4.49 1.74 -2.93
C SER A 78 -4.50 3.25 -3.13
N VAL A 79 -4.65 3.99 -2.02
CA VAL A 79 -4.65 5.46 -1.99
C VAL A 79 -3.75 5.95 -0.86
N VAL A 80 -3.29 7.20 -0.98
CA VAL A 80 -2.53 7.89 0.05
C VAL A 80 -3.41 8.97 0.66
N ILE A 81 -3.42 9.07 1.99
CA ILE A 81 -4.18 10.06 2.75
C ILE A 81 -3.29 10.64 3.84
N ASP A 82 -3.56 11.88 4.26
CA ASP A 82 -3.00 12.41 5.51
C ASP A 82 -3.79 11.85 6.70
N ALA A 83 -3.13 10.98 7.45
CA ALA A 83 -3.65 10.36 8.67
C ALA A 83 -2.93 10.86 9.95
N GLY A 84 -2.10 11.90 9.85
CA GLY A 84 -1.28 12.41 10.96
C GLY A 84 -2.07 13.23 12.00
N GLY A 85 -3.28 13.67 11.67
CA GLY A 85 -4.14 14.45 12.56
C GLY A 85 -4.68 13.65 13.75
N TRP A 86 -4.78 14.30 14.92
CA TRP A 86 -5.37 13.71 16.12
C TRP A 86 -6.82 13.27 15.94
N ASP A 87 -7.61 14.05 15.18
CA ASP A 87 -9.01 13.72 14.89
C ASP A 87 -9.14 12.39 14.13
N PHE A 88 -8.22 12.12 13.20
CA PHE A 88 -8.20 10.85 12.47
C PHE A 88 -7.64 9.71 13.33
N THR A 89 -6.61 9.98 14.14
CA THR A 89 -6.01 8.99 15.05
C THR A 89 -7.02 8.41 16.04
N PHE A 90 -7.94 9.24 16.55
CA PHE A 90 -8.98 8.83 17.51
C PHE A 90 -10.36 8.62 16.88
N TYR A 91 -10.47 8.63 15.56
CA TYR A 91 -11.73 8.38 14.86
C TYR A 91 -12.24 6.97 15.16
N SER A 92 -13.51 6.85 15.55
CA SER A 92 -14.10 5.58 15.98
C SER A 92 -15.38 5.17 15.23
N GLY A 93 -15.88 5.98 14.30
CA GLY A 93 -17.04 5.63 13.47
C GLY A 93 -17.84 6.82 12.93
N GLY A 94 -18.71 6.53 11.96
CA GLY A 94 -19.52 7.54 11.26
C GLY A 94 -18.97 7.89 9.87
N LEU A 95 -19.16 9.14 9.47
CA LEU A 95 -18.49 9.75 8.30
C LEU A 95 -17.46 10.74 8.85
N PHE A 96 -16.19 10.55 8.55
CA PHE A 96 -15.15 11.49 8.96
C PHE A 96 -15.24 12.76 8.11
N THR A 97 -15.57 13.89 8.75
CA THR A 97 -15.60 15.24 8.14
C THR A 97 -14.72 16.23 8.92
N GLY A 98 -13.74 15.70 9.65
CA GLY A 98 -12.78 16.50 10.42
C GLY A 98 -11.72 17.16 9.53
N PRO A 99 -10.88 18.03 10.11
CA PRO A 99 -9.77 18.62 9.37
C PRO A 99 -8.76 17.54 8.95
N CYS A 100 -8.22 17.70 7.74
CA CYS A 100 -7.12 16.90 7.20
C CYS A 100 -6.23 17.78 6.31
N GLY A 101 -4.94 17.47 6.26
CA GLY A 101 -4.01 18.09 5.32
C GLY A 101 -3.96 17.37 3.98
N THR A 102 -3.03 17.82 3.14
CA THR A 102 -2.67 17.19 1.86
C THR A 102 -1.16 16.99 1.76
N ASP A 103 -0.45 17.04 2.90
CA ASP A 103 1.00 16.93 2.95
C ASP A 103 1.42 15.45 2.98
N TYR A 104 2.51 15.12 2.28
CA TYR A 104 3.13 13.81 2.17
C TYR A 104 4.61 13.88 2.55
#